data_AF-A0A7Y3CJ29-F1
#
_entry.id   AF-A0A7Y3CJ29-F1
#
_cell.length_a   1.000
_cell.length_b   1.000
_cell.length_c   1.000
_cell.angle_alpha   90.00
_cell.angle_beta   90.00
_cell.angle_gamma   90.00
#
_symmetry.space_group_name_H-M   'P 1'
#
loop_
_entity.id
_entity.type
_entity.pdbx_description
1 polymer ?
#
loop_
_entity_poly.entity_id
_entity_poly.type
_entity_poly.pdbx_seq_one_letter_code
_entity_poly.pdbx_strand_id
1 'polypeptide(L)' 'LIPLKVYFKGGKVKITLALAKGKRKYDKRETIRRRDEKRELDRERKNY' A
#
# COMPACT_ATOMS: atom_id res chain seq x y z
N LEU A 1 2.87 -9.28 -10.55
CA LEU A 1 2.59 -10.44 -9.67
C LEU A 1 3.10 -10.07 -8.28
N ILE A 2 2.26 -10.05 -7.24
CA ILE A 2 2.70 -9.71 -5.88
C ILE A 2 2.10 -10.72 -4.91
N PRO A 3 2.92 -11.37 -4.05
CA PRO A 3 2.40 -12.24 -3.00
C PRO A 3 1.76 -11.39 -1.89
N LEU A 4 0.51 -11.70 -1.53
CA LEU A 4 -0.19 -10.98 -0.47
C LEU A 4 0.06 -11.61 0.89
N LYS A 5 -0.05 -12.94 0.99
CA LYS A 5 0.13 -13.70 2.24
C LYS A 5 0.59 -15.13 1.93
N VAL A 6 1.45 -15.65 2.80
CA VAL A 6 1.85 -17.06 2.83
C VAL A 6 1.19 -17.68 4.06
N TYR A 7 0.50 -18.80 3.90
CA TYR A 7 -0.17 -19.49 4.99
C TYR A 7 0.03 -20.99 4.91
N PHE A 8 0.13 -21.62 6.08
CA PHE A 8 0.28 -23.07 6.21
C PHE A 8 -1.09 -23.71 6.43
N LYS A 9 -1.46 -24.69 5.61
CA LYS A 9 -2.66 -25.51 5.82
C LYS A 9 -2.35 -26.96 5.54
N GLY A 10 -2.45 -27.82 6.56
CA GLY A 10 -2.26 -29.27 6.46
C GLY A 10 -0.86 -29.67 5.98
N GLY A 11 0.19 -29.11 6.59
CA GLY A 11 1.59 -29.41 6.25
C GLY A 11 2.07 -28.84 4.91
N LYS A 12 1.24 -28.09 4.19
CA LYS A 12 1.58 -27.48 2.90
C LYS A 12 1.55 -25.95 3.01
N VAL A 13 2.53 -25.31 2.36
CA VAL A 13 2.59 -23.86 2.19
C VAL A 13 1.68 -23.47 1.04
N LYS A 14 0.75 -22.56 1.29
CA LYS A 14 -0.09 -21.93 0.28
C LYS A 14 0.28 -20.45 0.18
N ILE A 15 0.41 -19.96 -1.04
CA ILE A 15 0.72 -18.56 -1.34
C ILE A 15 -0.50 -17.96 -2.03
N THR A 16 -1.09 -16.94 -1.44
CA THR A 16 -2.12 -16.14 -2.12
C THR A 16 -1.44 -15.11 -3.01
N LEU A 17 -1.52 -15.32 -4.31
CA LEU A 17 -1.00 -14.40 -5.33
C LEU A 17 -2.12 -13.46 -5.76
N ALA A 18 -1.84 -12.16 -5.78
CA ALA A 18 -2.72 -11.19 -6.41
C ALA A 18 -2.16 -10.68 -7.73
N LEU A 19 -3.04 -10.54 -8.71
CA LEU A 19 -2.80 -9.80 -9.94
C LEU A 19 -2.92 -8.31 -9.65
N ALA A 20 -1.90 -7.73 -9.03
CA ALA A 20 -1.79 -6.29 -8.90
C ALA A 20 -1.27 -5.71 -10.23
N LYS A 21 -2.14 -5.02 -10.98
CA LYS A 21 -1.73 -4.11 -12.06
C LYS A 21 -1.19 -2.85 -11.39
N GLY A 22 0.09 -2.52 -11.60
CA GLY A 22 0.68 -1.32 -11.01
C GLY A 22 -0.16 -0.08 -11.34
N LYS A 23 -0.45 0.76 -10.34
CA LYS A 23 -1.17 2.03 -10.53
C LYS A 23 -0.52 2.80 -11.69
N ARG A 24 -1.35 3.26 -12.64
CA ARG A 24 -0.88 4.08 -13.78
C ARG A 24 -0.11 5.28 -13.22
N LYS A 25 0.93 5.74 -13.93
CA LYS A 25 1.79 6.87 -13.47
C LYS A 25 0.97 8.13 -13.12
N TYR A 26 -0.19 8.30 -13.75
CA TYR A 26 -1.14 9.36 -13.47
C TYR A 26 -1.68 9.31 -12.02
N ASP A 27 -2.22 8.17 -11.57
CA ASP A 27 -2.78 7.99 -10.22
C ASP A 27 -1.72 8.14 -9.11
N LYS A 28 -0.43 7.94 -9.45
CA LYS A 28 0.66 8.12 -8.49
C LYS A 28 0.78 9.58 -8.06
N ARG A 29 0.56 10.56 -8.95
CA ARG A 29 0.68 11.99 -8.60
C ARG A 29 -0.36 12.39 -7.56
N GLU A 30 -1.62 11.98 -7.75
CA GLU A 30 -2.69 12.25 -6.80
C GLU A 30 -2.45 11.53 -5.46
N THR A 31 -1.98 10.28 -5.51
CA THR A 31 -1.67 9.51 -4.29
C THR A 31 -0.48 10.10 -3.51
N ILE A 32 0.51 10.67 -4.21
CA ILE A 32 1.66 11.36 -3.61
C ILE A 32 1.18 12.66 -2.96
N ARG A 33 0.41 13.50 -3.67
CA ARG A 33 -0.17 14.74 -3.12
C ARG A 33 -0.97 14.46 -1.85
N ARG A 34 -1.92 13.53 -1.88
CA ARG A 34 -2.72 13.16 -0.69
C ARG A 34 -1.86 12.68 0.48
N ARG A 35 -0.75 11.99 0.21
CA ARG A 35 0.17 11.52 1.26
C ARG A 35 0.96 12.67 1.86
N ASP A 36 1.40 13.60 1.05
CA ASP A 36 2.18 14.76 1.50
C ASP A 36 1.29 15.75 2.25
N GLU A 37 0.07 16.04 1.75
CA GLU A 37 -0.97 16.81 2.46
C GLU A 37 -1.27 16.19 3.83
N LYS A 38 -1.45 14.86 3.90
CA LYS A 38 -1.69 14.18 5.18
C LYS A 38 -0.51 14.34 6.14
N ARG A 39 0.73 14.27 5.65
CA ARG A 39 1.92 14.46 6.49
C ARG A 39 2.07 15.89 6.97
N GLU A 40 1.74 16.88 6.15
CA GLU A 40 1.76 18.30 6.55
C GLU A 40 0.72 18.56 7.64
N LEU A 41 -0.52 18.11 7.44
CA LEU A 41 -1.58 18.19 8.45
C LEU A 41 -1.19 17.49 9.77
N ASP A 42 -0.58 16.31 9.69
CA ASP A 42 -0.12 15.58 10.87
C ASP A 42 1.04 16.31 11.59
N ARG A 43 1.88 17.06 10.86
CA ARG A 43 2.95 17.89 11.44
C ARG A 43 2.40 19.16 12.11
N GLU A 44 1.47 19.84 11.46
CA GLU A 44 0.82 21.04 12.02
C GLU A 44 0.07 20.70 13.32
N ARG A 45 -0.67 19.59 13.33
CA ARG A 45 -1.36 19.12 14.55
C ARG A 45 -0.43 18.78 15.71
N LYS A 46 0.84 18.47 15.45
CA LYS A 46 1.81 18.10 16.49
C LYS A 46 2.52 19.31 17.10
N ASN A 47 2.43 20.47 16.46
CA ASN A 47 3.05 21.72 16.89
C ASN A 47 2.07 22.67 17.62
N TYR A 48 0.86 22.20 17.93
CA TYR A 48 -0.10 22.84 18.83
C TYR A 48 -0.25 21.98 20.08
#